data_AF-A0A1Z7ZRT4-F1
#
_entry.id   AF-A0A1Z7ZRT4-F1
#
_cell.length_a   1.000
_cell.length_b   1.000
_cell.length_c   1.000
_cell.angle_alpha   90.00
_cell.angle_beta   90.00
_cell.angle_gamma   90.00
#
_symmetry.space_group_name_H-M   'P 1'
#
loop_
_entity.id
_entity.type
_entity.pdbx_description
1 polymer ?
#
loop_
_entity_poly.entity_id
_entity_poly.type
_entity_poly.pdbx_seq_one_letter_code
_entity_poly.pdbx_strand_id
1 'polypeptide(L)'
;MKRFLSLLLFLSLVTFTSCEDILECVVFGRSPELPDTSFDVGLVNLYYYEEFDAEIKNEPRDNDYEYFFEIDGYLPDGLEMNVSHRTVSIEGSPQSPGSFTFSVFLYVDPPLSYDSETDEYDENMCSTSTSKEYTIIINQ
;
A
#
# COMPACT_ATOMS: atom_id res chain seq x y z
N MET A 1 37.64 23.50 29.06
CA MET A 1 36.32 23.57 29.72
C MET A 1 35.25 24.26 28.87
N LYS A 2 35.49 25.43 28.21
CA LYS A 2 34.48 26.10 27.35
C LYS A 2 34.00 25.30 26.12
N ARG A 3 34.85 24.47 25.51
CA ARG A 3 34.49 23.66 24.33
C ARG A 3 33.64 22.42 24.66
N PHE A 4 33.80 21.85 25.85
CA PHE A 4 32.99 20.70 26.31
C PHE A 4 31.57 21.15 26.72
N LEU A 5 31.44 22.34 27.31
CA LEU A 5 30.15 22.91 27.68
C LEU A 5 29.27 23.22 26.45
N SER A 6 29.89 23.62 25.33
CA SER A 6 29.19 23.87 24.06
C SER A 6 28.72 22.58 23.37
N LEU A 7 29.42 21.46 23.57
CA LEU A 7 29.05 20.16 22.99
C LEU A 7 27.87 19.53 23.74
N LEU A 8 27.84 19.68 25.07
CA LEU A 8 26.72 19.27 25.93
C LEU A 8 25.43 20.06 25.64
N LEU A 9 25.55 21.34 25.27
CA LEU A 9 24.41 22.17 24.90
C LEU A 9 23.78 21.73 23.55
N PHE A 10 24.60 21.33 22.58
CA PHE A 10 24.11 20.77 21.31
C PHE A 10 23.48 19.38 21.49
N LEU A 11 24.02 18.54 22.38
CA LEU A 11 23.47 17.21 22.67
C LEU A 11 22.13 17.29 23.45
N SER A 12 21.96 18.31 24.31
CA SER A 12 20.70 18.54 25.03
C SER A 12 19.58 19.11 24.15
N LEU A 13 19.91 19.67 23.00
CA LEU A 13 18.91 20.20 22.06
C LEU A 13 18.25 19.08 21.23
N VAL A 14 18.88 17.90 21.17
CA VAL A 14 18.35 16.72 20.45
C VAL A 14 17.42 15.88 21.33
N THR A 15 17.39 16.09 22.65
CA THR A 15 16.58 15.29 23.58
C THR A 15 15.19 15.87 23.87
N PHE A 16 14.75 16.90 23.14
CA PHE A 16 13.43 17.54 23.33
C PHE A 16 12.53 17.53 22.09
N THR A 17 12.90 16.81 21.03
CA THR A 17 11.91 16.44 20.01
C THR A 17 11.21 15.17 20.50
N SER A 18 10.08 15.33 21.19
CA SER A 18 9.11 14.27 21.43
C SER A 18 8.66 13.72 20.06
N CYS A 19 9.41 12.74 19.57
CA CYS A 19 9.16 12.02 18.31
C CYS A 19 8.26 10.81 18.55
N GLU A 20 7.40 10.85 19.58
CA GLU A 20 6.61 9.70 20.02
C GLU A 20 5.58 9.31 18.96
N ASP A 21 5.02 10.27 18.23
CA ASP A 21 3.98 9.99 17.20
C ASP A 21 4.53 9.44 15.88
N ILE A 22 5.78 9.77 15.50
CA ILE A 22 6.29 9.43 14.15
C ILE A 22 6.63 7.93 14.06
N LEU A 23 7.13 7.34 15.15
CA LEU A 23 7.47 5.92 15.17
C LEU A 23 6.24 5.02 15.30
N GLU A 24 5.17 5.53 15.93
CA GLU A 24 3.93 4.78 16.12
C GLU A 24 3.36 4.35 14.77
N CYS A 25 3.14 5.28 13.83
CA CYS A 25 2.60 4.91 12.53
C CYS A 25 3.61 4.30 11.55
N VAL A 26 4.89 4.68 11.60
CA VAL A 26 5.88 4.19 10.63
C VAL A 26 6.30 2.75 10.92
N VAL A 27 6.41 2.37 12.20
CA VAL A 27 6.94 1.04 12.59
C VAL A 27 5.83 0.12 13.06
N PHE A 28 4.90 0.61 13.88
CA PHE A 28 3.90 -0.22 14.56
C PHE A 28 2.47 -0.04 14.02
N GLY A 29 2.25 0.99 13.21
CA GLY A 29 0.94 1.36 12.70
C GLY A 29 0.37 0.37 11.70
N ARG A 30 -0.96 0.37 11.63
CA ARG A 30 -1.75 -0.36 10.63
C ARG A 30 -2.07 0.58 9.48
N SER A 31 -1.66 0.20 8.29
CA SER A 31 -1.97 0.92 7.05
C SER A 31 -2.12 -0.08 5.92
N PRO A 32 -2.95 0.21 4.91
CA PRO A 32 -3.02 -0.61 3.71
C PRO A 32 -1.68 -0.58 2.95
N GLU A 33 -1.29 -1.71 2.40
CA GLU A 33 -0.06 -1.90 1.65
C GLU A 33 -0.34 -2.63 0.32
N LEU A 34 0.24 -2.08 -0.74
CA LEU A 34 0.29 -2.70 -2.06
C LEU A 34 1.73 -3.21 -2.27
N PRO A 35 1.94 -4.44 -2.76
CA PRO A 35 3.28 -5.02 -2.85
C PRO A 35 4.12 -4.36 -3.94
N ASP A 36 5.45 -4.37 -3.77
CA ASP A 36 6.36 -4.07 -4.87
C ASP A 36 6.45 -5.30 -5.79
N THR A 37 5.63 -5.32 -6.83
CA THR A 37 5.61 -6.41 -7.82
C THR A 37 6.16 -5.94 -9.16
N SER A 38 7.06 -6.73 -9.74
CA SER A 38 7.44 -6.62 -11.14
C SER A 38 6.66 -7.66 -11.94
N PHE A 39 5.76 -7.22 -12.80
CA PHE A 39 5.00 -8.12 -13.66
C PHE A 39 5.87 -8.70 -14.78
N ASP A 40 5.59 -9.94 -15.18
CA ASP A 40 6.24 -10.54 -16.33
C ASP A 40 5.87 -9.80 -17.62
N VAL A 41 6.75 -9.93 -18.61
CA VAL A 41 6.54 -9.34 -19.94
C VAL A 41 5.52 -10.17 -20.72
N GLY A 42 4.43 -9.54 -21.14
CA GLY A 42 3.40 -10.16 -21.98
C GLY A 42 3.74 -10.13 -23.48
N LEU A 43 2.99 -10.91 -24.27
CA LEU A 43 3.06 -10.93 -25.74
C LEU A 43 1.69 -10.65 -26.35
N VAL A 44 1.66 -9.93 -27.47
CA VAL A 44 0.42 -9.63 -28.21
C VAL A 44 -0.33 -10.91 -28.56
N ASN A 45 -1.65 -10.92 -28.30
CA ASN A 45 -2.58 -12.03 -28.52
C ASN A 45 -2.27 -13.33 -27.75
N LEU A 46 -1.33 -13.32 -26.81
CA LEU A 46 -1.12 -14.41 -25.88
C LEU A 46 -1.82 -14.11 -24.56
N TYR A 47 -2.43 -15.12 -23.94
CA TYR A 47 -3.06 -14.93 -22.64
C TYR A 47 -2.03 -14.49 -21.61
N TYR A 48 -2.33 -13.40 -20.91
CA TYR A 48 -1.54 -12.79 -19.87
C TYR A 48 -2.29 -12.92 -18.54
N TYR A 49 -1.56 -13.20 -17.46
CA TYR A 49 -2.12 -13.32 -16.13
C TYR A 49 -1.06 -12.91 -15.11
N GLU A 50 -1.42 -11.94 -14.27
CA GLU A 50 -0.65 -11.53 -13.11
C GLU A 50 -1.61 -11.35 -11.94
N GLU A 51 -1.14 -11.62 -10.73
CA GLU A 51 -1.91 -11.37 -9.52
C GLU A 51 -1.03 -10.86 -8.39
N PHE A 52 -1.63 -10.11 -7.48
CA PHE A 52 -1.00 -9.72 -6.23
C PHE A 52 -2.04 -9.57 -5.12
N ASP A 53 -1.59 -9.79 -3.89
CA ASP A 53 -2.40 -9.58 -2.70
C ASP A 53 -2.09 -8.21 -2.09
N ALA A 54 -3.14 -7.47 -1.73
CA ALA A 54 -3.04 -6.36 -0.79
C ALA A 54 -3.01 -6.88 0.65
N GLU A 55 -2.40 -6.11 1.55
CA GLU A 55 -2.29 -6.45 2.97
C GLU A 55 -2.55 -5.21 3.84
N ILE A 56 -2.85 -5.46 5.12
CA ILE A 56 -2.75 -4.42 6.15
C ILE A 56 -1.46 -4.66 6.92
N LYS A 57 -0.54 -3.70 6.84
CA LYS A 57 0.73 -3.75 7.54
C LYS A 57 0.50 -3.96 9.04
N ASN A 58 1.31 -4.84 9.65
CA ASN A 58 1.27 -5.17 11.07
C ASN A 58 -0.08 -5.73 11.58
N GLU A 59 -0.94 -6.29 10.72
CA GLU A 59 -2.22 -6.85 11.13
C GLU A 59 -2.38 -8.32 10.68
N PRO A 60 -2.25 -9.30 11.61
CA PRO A 60 -2.41 -10.71 11.29
C PRO A 60 -3.84 -11.13 10.90
N ARG A 61 -4.85 -10.29 11.19
CA ARG A 61 -6.25 -10.51 10.82
C ARG A 61 -6.70 -9.54 9.73
N ASP A 62 -5.80 -9.23 8.81
CA ASP A 62 -6.07 -8.35 7.67
C ASP A 62 -7.25 -8.84 6.80
N ASN A 63 -7.58 -10.13 6.86
CA ASN A 63 -8.76 -10.69 6.19
C ASN A 63 -10.11 -10.19 6.73
N ASP A 64 -10.15 -9.62 7.94
CA ASP A 64 -11.38 -9.06 8.54
C ASP A 64 -11.74 -7.68 7.96
N TYR A 65 -10.87 -7.10 7.12
CA TYR A 65 -11.05 -5.80 6.48
C TYR A 65 -11.85 -5.94 5.18
N GLU A 66 -12.57 -4.87 4.83
CA GLU A 66 -13.16 -4.72 3.50
C GLU A 66 -12.20 -3.94 2.60
N TYR A 67 -11.96 -4.46 1.39
CA TYR A 67 -10.97 -3.93 0.44
C TYR A 67 -11.68 -3.39 -0.80
N PHE A 68 -11.32 -2.18 -1.20
CA PHE A 68 -11.81 -1.52 -2.39
C PHE A 68 -10.64 -1.06 -3.25
N PHE A 69 -10.73 -1.32 -4.56
CA PHE A 69 -9.67 -0.98 -5.51
C PHE A 69 -10.20 -0.09 -6.63
N GLU A 70 -9.40 0.88 -7.01
CA GLU A 70 -9.62 1.71 -8.19
C GLU A 70 -8.35 1.76 -9.05
N ILE A 71 -8.49 1.86 -10.36
CA ILE A 71 -7.38 2.11 -11.29
C ILE A 71 -7.47 3.54 -11.82
N ASP A 72 -6.34 4.23 -11.81
CA ASP A 72 -6.10 5.44 -12.60
C ASP A 72 -5.11 5.16 -13.73
N GLY A 73 -5.45 5.60 -14.94
CA GLY A 73 -4.72 5.27 -16.16
C GLY A 73 -5.41 4.17 -17.00
N TYR A 74 -4.66 3.61 -17.94
CA TYR A 74 -5.17 2.63 -18.90
C TYR A 74 -4.35 1.35 -18.84
N LEU A 75 -5.04 0.22 -18.65
CA LEU A 75 -4.48 -1.10 -18.91
C LEU A 75 -4.24 -1.28 -20.42
N PRO A 76 -3.32 -2.17 -20.83
CA PRO A 76 -3.20 -2.57 -22.22
C PRO A 76 -4.54 -3.06 -22.78
N ASP A 77 -4.90 -2.64 -24.00
CA ASP A 77 -6.14 -3.08 -24.67
C ASP A 77 -6.27 -4.61 -24.64
N GLY A 78 -7.39 -5.12 -24.13
CA GLY A 78 -7.65 -6.55 -24.01
C GLY A 78 -7.19 -7.19 -22.70
N LEU A 79 -6.61 -6.41 -21.78
CA LEU A 79 -6.45 -6.78 -20.36
C LEU A 79 -7.51 -6.09 -19.51
N GLU A 80 -7.94 -6.77 -18.45
CA GLU A 80 -8.90 -6.28 -17.47
C GLU A 80 -8.37 -6.55 -16.05
N MET A 81 -8.76 -5.72 -15.09
CA MET A 81 -8.51 -5.95 -13.68
C MET A 81 -9.73 -6.65 -13.06
N ASN A 82 -9.49 -7.74 -12.34
CA ASN A 82 -10.48 -8.42 -11.52
C ASN A 82 -10.06 -8.35 -10.05
N VAL A 83 -11.03 -8.25 -9.15
CA VAL A 83 -10.80 -8.16 -7.70
C VAL A 83 -11.54 -9.30 -7.02
N SER A 84 -10.83 -10.04 -6.18
CA SER A 84 -11.39 -11.06 -5.29
C SER A 84 -10.93 -10.78 -3.87
N HIS A 85 -11.80 -10.13 -3.08
CA HIS A 85 -11.46 -9.69 -1.73
C HIS A 85 -10.18 -8.83 -1.72
N ARG A 86 -9.05 -9.32 -1.18
CA ARG A 86 -7.76 -8.60 -1.16
C ARG A 86 -6.85 -8.90 -2.36
N THR A 87 -7.23 -9.84 -3.21
CA THR A 87 -6.43 -10.25 -4.37
C THR A 87 -6.87 -9.48 -5.60
N VAL A 88 -5.92 -8.86 -6.28
CA VAL A 88 -6.11 -8.21 -7.59
C VAL A 88 -5.45 -9.07 -8.65
N SER A 89 -6.18 -9.40 -9.71
CA SER A 89 -5.62 -10.02 -10.91
C SER A 89 -5.75 -9.11 -12.12
N ILE A 90 -4.76 -9.14 -13.00
CA ILE A 90 -4.77 -8.46 -14.29
C ILE A 90 -4.58 -9.53 -15.35
N GLU A 91 -5.60 -9.71 -16.18
CA GLU A 91 -5.63 -10.83 -17.11
C GLU A 91 -6.33 -10.50 -18.42
N GLY A 92 -6.03 -11.28 -19.46
CA GLY A 92 -6.65 -11.14 -20.76
C GLY A 92 -5.70 -11.44 -21.91
N SER A 93 -5.95 -10.87 -23.08
CA SER A 93 -5.09 -11.03 -24.26
C SER A 93 -4.77 -9.65 -24.85
N PRO A 94 -3.55 -9.14 -24.62
CA PRO A 94 -3.20 -7.77 -24.98
C PRO A 94 -3.15 -7.63 -26.50
N GLN A 95 -3.68 -6.53 -27.02
CA GLN A 95 -3.88 -6.33 -28.47
C GLN A 95 -2.80 -5.47 -29.12
N SER A 96 -2.07 -4.70 -28.32
CA SER A 96 -1.05 -3.76 -28.79
C SER A 96 0.22 -3.87 -27.94
N PRO A 97 1.42 -3.82 -28.55
CA PRO A 97 2.68 -3.77 -27.81
C PRO A 97 2.88 -2.39 -27.18
N GLY A 98 3.62 -2.31 -26.09
CA GLY A 98 3.90 -1.05 -25.42
C GLY A 98 4.33 -1.21 -23.97
N SER A 99 4.62 -0.08 -23.35
CA SER A 99 4.81 0.05 -21.90
C SER A 99 3.62 0.83 -21.36
N PHE A 100 2.87 0.23 -20.45
CA PHE A 100 1.62 0.75 -19.93
C PHE A 100 1.77 0.97 -18.43
N THR A 101 1.69 2.22 -18.00
CA THR A 101 1.84 2.61 -16.60
C THR A 101 0.50 3.07 -16.07
N PHE A 102 0.10 2.54 -14.92
CA PHE A 102 -1.17 2.83 -14.25
C PHE A 102 -0.99 2.80 -12.74
N SER A 103 -1.86 3.49 -12.02
CA SER A 103 -1.88 3.47 -10.56
C SER A 103 -3.05 2.64 -10.06
N VAL A 104 -2.78 1.78 -9.08
CA VAL A 104 -3.81 1.11 -8.29
C VAL A 104 -3.96 1.86 -6.99
N PHE A 105 -5.18 2.31 -6.71
CA PHE A 105 -5.59 2.88 -5.43
C PHE A 105 -6.27 1.78 -4.62
N LEU A 106 -5.89 1.70 -3.35
CA LEU A 106 -6.46 0.78 -2.38
C LEU A 106 -7.07 1.60 -1.26
N TYR A 107 -8.33 1.33 -0.95
CA TYR A 107 -9.06 1.85 0.20
C TYR A 107 -9.51 0.67 1.05
N VAL A 108 -9.47 0.82 2.36
CA VAL A 108 -9.83 -0.24 3.30
C VAL A 108 -10.72 0.29 4.41
N ASP A 109 -11.73 -0.50 4.76
CA ASP A 109 -12.56 -0.26 5.93
C ASP A 109 -12.22 -1.29 7.02
N PRO A 110 -11.82 -0.86 8.23
CA PRO A 110 -11.51 -1.77 9.32
C PRO A 110 -12.78 -2.44 9.87
N PRO A 111 -12.67 -3.66 10.41
CA PRO A 111 -13.78 -4.27 11.14
C PRO A 111 -14.14 -3.39 12.34
N LEU A 112 -15.42 -3.03 12.47
CA LEU A 112 -15.91 -2.27 13.62
C LEU A 112 -15.79 -3.12 14.90
N SER A 113 -14.78 -2.86 15.73
CA SER A 113 -14.76 -3.38 17.10
C SER A 113 -15.05 -2.26 18.09
N TYR A 114 -16.16 -2.41 18.81
CA TYR A 114 -16.54 -1.49 19.88
C TYR A 114 -15.73 -1.80 21.13
N ASP A 115 -15.05 -0.78 21.66
CA ASP A 115 -14.37 -0.82 22.95
C ASP A 115 -15.31 -0.27 24.03
N SER A 116 -15.78 -1.16 24.89
CA SER A 116 -16.71 -0.81 25.98
C SER A 116 -16.06 -0.01 27.11
N GLU A 117 -14.74 0.01 27.22
CA GLU A 117 -14.00 0.76 28.24
C GLU A 117 -13.84 2.23 27.85
N THR A 118 -13.71 2.51 26.54
CA THR A 118 -13.57 3.86 25.99
C THR A 118 -14.87 4.42 25.40
N ASP A 119 -15.88 3.56 25.16
CA ASP A 119 -17.13 3.88 24.45
C ASP A 119 -16.89 4.35 23.00
N GLU A 120 -15.79 3.88 22.39
CA GLU A 120 -15.33 4.22 21.04
C GLU A 120 -15.18 2.97 20.16
N TYR A 121 -15.22 3.14 18.84
CA TYR A 121 -14.82 2.07 17.91
C TYR A 121 -13.30 2.11 17.75
N ASP A 122 -12.66 0.94 17.69
CA ASP A 122 -11.21 0.80 17.45
C ASP A 122 -10.88 1.26 16.03
N GLU A 123 -10.53 2.54 15.91
CA GLU A 123 -10.06 3.18 14.67
C GLU A 123 -8.53 3.30 14.66
N ASN A 124 -7.80 2.32 15.18
CA ASN A 124 -6.33 2.34 15.25
C ASN A 124 -5.67 2.07 13.88
N MET A 125 -6.06 2.81 12.85
CA MET A 125 -5.43 2.86 11.54
C MET A 125 -4.68 4.17 11.34
N CYS A 126 -3.47 4.09 10.81
CA CYS A 126 -2.67 5.26 10.46
C CYS A 126 -3.04 5.87 9.10
N SER A 127 -3.66 5.05 8.24
CA SER A 127 -4.28 5.46 6.99
C SER A 127 -5.34 4.42 6.61
N THR A 128 -6.38 4.86 5.91
CA THR A 128 -7.39 3.98 5.30
C THR A 128 -7.20 3.84 3.79
N SER A 129 -6.16 4.47 3.22
CA SER A 129 -5.85 4.34 1.80
C SER A 129 -4.36 4.39 1.48
N THR A 130 -4.02 3.84 0.31
CA THR A 130 -2.69 3.91 -0.29
C THR A 130 -2.82 3.83 -1.80
N SER A 131 -1.74 4.12 -2.52
CA SER A 131 -1.67 3.88 -3.95
C SER A 131 -0.27 3.46 -4.38
N LYS A 132 -0.21 2.74 -5.49
CA LYS A 132 1.05 2.31 -6.10
C LYS A 132 0.94 2.33 -7.61
N GLU A 133 2.01 2.82 -8.25
CA GLU A 133 2.17 2.78 -9.70
C GLU A 133 2.79 1.44 -10.12
N TYR A 134 2.20 0.84 -11.15
CA TYR A 134 2.71 -0.37 -11.78
C TYR A 134 2.94 -0.15 -13.27
N THR A 135 3.76 -1.01 -13.87
CA THR A 135 4.02 -0.99 -15.30
C THR A 135 3.92 -2.40 -15.88
N ILE A 136 3.14 -2.55 -16.96
CA ILE A 136 3.09 -3.76 -17.78
C ILE A 136 3.80 -3.49 -19.09
N ILE A 137 4.64 -4.44 -19.51
CA ILE A 137 5.34 -4.39 -20.80
C ILE A 137 4.78 -5.49 -21.69
N ILE A 138 4.28 -5.11 -22.86
CA ILE A 138 3.79 -6.03 -23.90
C ILE A 138 4.70 -5.95 -25.12
N ASN A 139 5.24 -7.10 -25.52
CA ASN A 139 6.04 -7.27 -26.72
C ASN A 139 5.23 -7.89 -27.88
N GLN A 140 5.84 -7.89 -29.07
CA GLN A 140 5.30 -8.53 -30.28
C GLN A 140 5.34 -10.06 -30.19
#